data_AF-A0A538FNK6-F1
#
_entry.id   AF-A0A538FNK6-F1
#
_cell.length_a   1.000
_cell.length_b   1.000
_cell.length_c   1.000
_cell.angle_alpha   90.00
_cell.angle_beta   90.00
_cell.angle_gamma   90.00
#
_symmetry.space_group_name_H-M   'P 1'
#
loop_
_entity.id
_entity.type
_entity.pdbx_description
1 polymer ?
#
loop_
_entity_poly.entity_id
_entity_poly.type
_entity_poly.pdbx_seq_one_letter_code
_entity_poly.pdbx_strand_id
1 'polypeptide(L)'
;MDNIKAKVRRIRRPAVAALCALVTLPVLATAARAAFFATPTQVFMTGEVERVSLNNPADVWSGGTMVIGGQNVIIPRNLMADFPANRLTLQQTFVQAPPACVARRETGLAKTDACNSEGKGALATIAANRSANGNVIVGDMFLQKAIEIVTGVVTFMDFNQGYYRVNGIQGSATTGVMVRMNDPAGRHSVQNGLGCVAGSLNCSADPRFTLDPDNYTSTSTTGFPVCIPSGSWGLPAPRSRPRPPPTAAATSCARQPTAPTRR
;
A
#
# COMPACT_ATOMS: atom_id res chain seq x y z
N MET A 1 31.82 115.40 -37.30
CA MET A 1 30.69 115.50 -38.23
C MET A 1 30.54 114.17 -38.94
N ASP A 2 29.65 113.35 -38.41
CA ASP A 2 28.81 112.32 -39.03
C ASP A 2 29.30 111.57 -40.29
N ASN A 3 29.40 110.24 -40.19
CA ASN A 3 28.28 109.42 -40.63
C ASN A 3 28.38 107.93 -40.21
N ILE A 4 27.27 107.46 -39.66
CA ILE A 4 26.93 106.07 -39.36
C ILE A 4 26.44 105.38 -40.64
N LYS A 5 26.80 104.11 -40.85
CA LYS A 5 25.84 103.11 -41.38
C LYS A 5 26.32 101.68 -41.15
N ALA A 6 25.58 101.01 -40.26
CA ALA A 6 25.65 99.58 -39.98
C ALA A 6 25.19 98.74 -41.17
N LYS A 7 25.76 97.53 -41.33
CA LYS A 7 25.15 96.47 -42.13
C LYS A 7 25.41 95.10 -41.50
N VAL A 8 24.41 94.61 -40.77
CA VAL A 8 24.29 93.24 -40.27
C VAL A 8 23.95 92.31 -41.44
N ARG A 9 24.69 91.21 -41.63
CA ARG A 9 24.19 90.08 -42.43
C ARG A 9 24.62 88.73 -41.85
N ARG A 10 23.58 88.03 -41.37
CA ARG A 10 23.42 86.65 -40.91
C ARG A 10 24.49 85.63 -41.32
N ILE A 11 25.02 84.97 -40.30
CA ILE A 11 25.75 83.69 -40.33
C ILE A 11 24.74 82.56 -40.58
N ARG A 12 25.00 81.68 -41.55
CA ARG A 12 24.35 80.37 -41.70
C ARG A 12 25.43 79.27 -41.70
N ARG A 13 25.31 78.34 -40.76
CA ARG A 13 26.07 77.09 -40.62
C ARG A 13 25.61 76.05 -41.66
N PRO A 14 26.44 75.05 -42.01
CA PRO A 14 26.21 73.71 -41.44
C PRO A 14 27.54 73.03 -41.02
N ALA A 15 27.69 72.65 -39.75
CA ALA A 15 27.36 71.32 -39.20
C ALA A 15 28.38 70.23 -39.63
N VAL A 16 29.46 70.16 -38.87
CA VAL A 16 30.40 69.04 -38.80
C VAL A 16 29.81 67.99 -37.86
N ALA A 17 29.57 66.77 -38.34
CA ALA A 17 29.36 65.60 -37.50
C ALA A 17 29.65 64.32 -38.30
N ALA A 18 30.91 63.91 -38.32
CA ALA A 18 31.30 62.54 -38.68
C ALA A 18 31.99 61.95 -37.46
N LEU A 19 31.22 61.23 -36.64
CA LEU A 19 31.77 60.43 -35.54
C LEU A 19 31.35 58.98 -35.77
N CYS A 20 32.38 58.13 -35.85
CA CYS A 20 32.33 56.69 -35.99
C CYS A 20 31.36 56.04 -34.99
N ALA A 21 30.32 55.39 -35.50
CA ALA A 21 29.60 54.37 -34.76
C ALA A 21 30.03 53.00 -35.31
N LEU A 22 31.05 52.41 -34.68
CA LEU A 22 31.27 50.97 -34.75
C LEU A 22 30.02 50.30 -34.18
N VAL A 23 29.19 49.72 -35.06
CA VAL A 23 28.09 48.84 -34.67
C VAL A 23 28.71 47.52 -34.22
N THR A 24 29.08 47.43 -32.94
CA THR A 24 29.31 46.15 -32.28
C THR A 24 27.96 45.46 -32.13
N LEU A 25 27.63 44.56 -33.06
CA LEU A 25 26.56 43.58 -32.89
C LEU A 25 26.89 42.69 -31.68
N PRO A 26 26.12 42.71 -30.57
CA PRO A 26 26.19 41.63 -29.63
C PRO A 26 25.48 40.45 -30.29
N VAL A 27 26.26 39.47 -30.75
CA VAL A 27 25.72 38.14 -31.08
C VAL A 27 25.09 37.62 -29.79
N LEU A 28 23.76 37.68 -29.68
CA LEU A 28 23.01 36.90 -28.71
C LEU A 28 23.24 35.43 -29.08
N ALA A 29 24.29 34.83 -28.53
CA ALA A 29 24.41 33.40 -28.44
C ALA A 29 23.35 32.92 -27.44
N THR A 30 22.13 32.70 -27.92
CA THR A 30 21.19 31.81 -27.26
C THR A 30 21.81 30.41 -27.30
N ALA A 31 22.63 30.12 -26.29
CA ALA A 31 22.97 28.75 -25.96
C ALA A 31 21.64 28.05 -25.62
N ALA A 32 21.05 27.37 -26.61
CA ALA A 32 20.02 26.40 -26.37
C ALA A 32 20.63 25.34 -25.46
N ARG A 33 20.47 25.50 -24.15
CA ARG A 33 20.70 24.43 -23.19
C ARG A 33 19.70 23.35 -23.55
N ALA A 34 20.14 22.34 -24.30
CA ALA A 34 19.44 21.08 -24.37
C ALA A 34 19.30 20.60 -22.92
N ALA A 35 18.08 20.68 -22.39
CA ALA A 35 17.76 20.01 -21.15
C ALA A 35 17.88 18.51 -21.46
N PHE A 36 19.03 17.92 -21.10
CA PHE A 36 19.11 16.48 -21.00
C PHE A 36 18.15 16.08 -19.89
N PHE A 37 16.93 15.69 -20.26
CA PHE A 37 16.09 14.94 -19.35
C PHE A 37 16.84 13.64 -19.11
N ALA A 38 17.46 13.48 -17.93
CA ALA A 38 18.02 12.19 -17.58
C ALA A 38 16.87 11.18 -17.64
N THR A 39 17.04 10.15 -18.46
CA THR A 39 16.00 9.15 -18.67
C THR A 39 15.66 8.54 -17.31
N PRO A 40 14.38 8.52 -16.90
CA PRO A 40 14.00 7.86 -15.67
C PRO A 40 14.48 6.41 -15.72
N THR A 41 15.13 5.98 -14.65
CA THR A 41 15.68 4.61 -14.55
C THR A 41 14.76 3.76 -13.70
N GLN A 42 14.50 2.54 -14.14
CA GLN A 42 13.66 1.63 -13.40
C GLN A 42 14.39 1.13 -12.14
N VAL A 43 13.65 1.05 -11.03
CA VAL A 43 14.11 0.57 -9.74
C VAL A 43 13.15 -0.52 -9.28
N PHE A 44 13.68 -1.70 -8.99
CA PHE A 44 12.97 -2.75 -8.28
C PHE A 44 13.60 -2.90 -6.90
N MET A 45 12.77 -2.92 -5.86
CA MET A 45 13.26 -2.96 -4.48
C MET A 45 12.32 -3.78 -3.62
N THR A 46 12.91 -4.60 -2.76
CA THR A 46 12.23 -5.25 -1.65
C THR A 46 12.93 -4.84 -0.36
N GLY A 47 12.17 -4.44 0.65
CA GLY A 47 12.73 -4.07 1.94
C GLY A 47 11.68 -3.93 3.03
N GLU A 48 12.15 -3.85 4.27
CA GLU A 48 11.30 -3.58 5.43
C GLU A 48 10.82 -2.13 5.40
N VAL A 49 9.53 -1.91 5.70
CA VAL A 49 8.92 -0.59 5.83
C VAL A 49 9.35 0.00 7.16
N GLU A 50 10.17 1.03 7.11
CA GLU A 50 10.67 1.70 8.32
C GLU A 50 9.74 2.80 8.79
N ARG A 51 9.21 3.59 7.84
CA ARG A 51 8.29 4.72 8.09
C ARG A 51 7.33 4.87 6.93
N VAL A 52 6.12 5.33 7.21
CA VAL A 52 5.11 5.66 6.20
C VAL A 52 4.33 6.89 6.63
N SER A 53 3.95 7.74 5.68
CA SER A 53 3.13 8.92 5.93
C SER A 53 2.18 9.20 4.78
N LEU A 54 1.07 9.88 5.10
CA LEU A 54 0.11 10.40 4.14
C LEU A 54 0.33 11.89 3.91
N ASN A 55 0.16 12.34 2.67
CA ASN A 55 0.17 13.77 2.36
C ASN A 55 -1.09 14.47 2.86
N ASN A 56 -2.25 13.83 2.73
CA ASN A 56 -3.54 14.33 3.21
C ASN A 56 -4.42 13.17 3.73
N PRO A 57 -4.58 13.01 5.06
CA PRO A 57 -5.38 11.93 5.64
C PRO A 57 -6.88 11.96 5.30
N ALA A 58 -7.42 13.11 4.90
CA ALA A 58 -8.83 13.28 4.54
C ALA A 58 -9.13 12.88 3.08
N ASP A 59 -8.09 12.65 2.26
CA ASP A 59 -8.23 12.26 0.85
C ASP A 59 -8.03 10.75 0.71
N VAL A 60 -9.10 10.02 0.37
CA VAL A 60 -9.05 8.56 0.18
C VAL A 60 -8.03 8.15 -0.89
N TRP A 61 -7.74 9.03 -1.84
CA TRP A 61 -6.77 8.79 -2.89
C TRP A 61 -5.38 9.32 -2.61
N SER A 62 -5.12 9.82 -1.40
CA SER A 62 -3.89 10.52 -1.05
C SER A 62 -2.65 9.69 -1.36
N GLY A 63 -1.63 10.37 -1.90
CA GLY A 63 -0.28 9.84 -1.94
C GLY A 63 0.42 10.01 -0.60
N GLY A 64 1.73 9.76 -0.60
CA GLY A 64 2.51 9.85 0.62
C GLY A 64 3.98 9.57 0.40
N THR A 65 4.67 9.30 1.50
CA THR A 65 6.07 8.87 1.47
C THR A 65 6.24 7.63 2.31
N MET A 66 7.20 6.80 1.91
CA MET A 66 7.57 5.60 2.65
C MET A 66 9.09 5.49 2.68
N VAL A 67 9.63 4.91 3.76
CA VAL A 67 11.02 4.50 3.85
C VAL A 67 11.06 2.99 3.76
N ILE A 68 11.70 2.45 2.73
CA ILE A 68 11.82 1.02 2.46
C ILE A 68 13.30 0.67 2.44
N GLY A 69 13.77 -0.15 3.37
CA GLY A 69 15.20 -0.54 3.46
C GLY A 69 16.16 0.66 3.42
N GLY A 70 15.84 1.73 4.16
CA GLY A 70 16.60 2.97 4.24
C GLY A 70 16.41 3.95 3.08
N GLN A 71 15.62 3.62 2.05
CA GLN A 71 15.39 4.49 0.90
C GLN A 71 14.04 5.22 1.01
N ASN A 72 14.07 6.55 0.88
CA ASN A 72 12.85 7.35 0.78
C ASN A 72 12.22 7.16 -0.61
N VAL A 73 10.96 6.75 -0.64
CA VAL A 73 10.16 6.59 -1.85
C VAL A 73 8.90 7.45 -1.79
N ILE A 74 8.48 7.92 -2.95
CA ILE A 74 7.27 8.71 -3.14
C ILE A 74 6.17 7.78 -3.65
N ILE A 75 5.05 7.79 -2.94
CA ILE A 75 3.83 7.07 -3.32
C ILE A 75 2.91 8.09 -3.99
N PRO A 76 2.64 7.98 -5.30
CA PRO A 76 1.74 8.89 -5.99
C PRO A 76 0.32 8.84 -5.46
N ARG A 77 -0.41 9.94 -5.64
CA ARG A 77 -1.87 9.96 -5.48
C ARG A 77 -2.49 8.94 -6.44
N ASN A 78 -3.60 8.31 -6.03
CA ASN A 78 -4.32 7.26 -6.76
C ASN A 78 -3.57 5.93 -6.94
N LEU A 79 -2.33 5.79 -6.45
CA LEU A 79 -1.68 4.48 -6.45
C LEU A 79 -2.41 3.56 -5.47
N MET A 80 -2.75 2.36 -5.93
CA MET A 80 -3.24 1.29 -5.07
C MET A 80 -2.10 0.34 -4.76
N ALA A 81 -2.03 -0.07 -3.49
CA ALA A 81 -1.11 -1.08 -3.00
C ALA A 81 -1.79 -2.45 -3.01
N ASP A 82 -1.08 -3.46 -3.48
CA ASP A 82 -1.48 -4.84 -3.40
C ASP A 82 -1.13 -5.46 -2.06
N PHE A 83 -2.09 -6.23 -1.55
CA PHE A 83 -2.00 -7.10 -0.40
C PHE A 83 -2.37 -8.52 -0.87
N PRO A 84 -2.10 -9.58 -0.08
CA PRO A 84 -2.31 -10.96 -0.52
C PRO A 84 -3.66 -11.29 -1.15
N ALA A 85 -4.76 -10.73 -0.63
CA ALA A 85 -6.10 -10.87 -1.22
C ALA A 85 -6.91 -9.56 -1.16
N ASN A 86 -6.22 -8.43 -1.14
CA ASN A 86 -6.87 -7.11 -1.06
C ASN A 86 -6.05 -6.07 -1.83
N ARG A 87 -6.69 -4.98 -2.24
CA ARG A 87 -6.03 -3.86 -2.91
C ARG A 87 -6.56 -2.57 -2.34
N LEU A 88 -5.68 -1.77 -1.75
CA LEU A 88 -6.05 -0.60 -0.95
C LEU A 88 -5.28 0.64 -1.41
N THR A 89 -5.91 1.80 -1.36
CA THR A 89 -5.15 3.06 -1.47
C THR A 89 -4.25 3.25 -0.24
N LEU A 90 -3.23 4.09 -0.34
CA LEU A 90 -2.38 4.40 0.81
C LEU A 90 -3.22 4.90 2.00
N GLN A 91 -4.22 5.75 1.79
CA GLN A 91 -5.07 6.23 2.88
C GLN A 91 -5.86 5.12 3.55
N GLN A 92 -6.43 4.19 2.76
CA GLN A 92 -7.17 3.05 3.30
C GLN A 92 -6.28 2.13 4.15
N THR A 93 -4.97 2.04 3.85
CA THR A 93 -4.04 1.29 4.70
C THR A 93 -3.93 1.84 6.13
N PHE A 94 -4.15 3.15 6.33
CA PHE A 94 -4.20 3.74 7.67
C PHE A 94 -5.56 3.53 8.35
N VAL A 95 -6.66 3.70 7.59
CA VAL A 95 -8.02 3.60 8.15
C VAL A 95 -8.39 2.17 8.52
N GLN A 96 -7.90 1.18 7.76
CA GLN A 96 -8.17 -0.24 8.01
C GLN A 96 -7.10 -0.90 8.89
N ALA A 97 -6.17 -0.13 9.48
CA ALA A 97 -5.20 -0.67 10.41
C ALA A 97 -5.89 -1.22 11.68
N PRO A 98 -5.20 -2.05 12.48
CA PRO A 98 -5.72 -2.47 13.78
C PRO A 98 -6.14 -1.28 14.65
N PRO A 99 -7.18 -1.41 15.51
CA PRO A 99 -7.75 -0.27 16.25
C PRO A 99 -6.73 0.56 17.04
N ALA A 100 -5.72 -0.09 17.62
CA ALA A 100 -4.64 0.58 18.34
C ALA A 100 -3.80 1.50 17.44
N CYS A 101 -3.61 1.15 16.17
CA CYS A 101 -2.89 1.95 15.20
C CYS A 101 -3.73 3.10 14.66
N VAL A 102 -5.03 2.84 14.39
CA VAL A 102 -5.98 3.88 13.96
C VAL A 102 -6.06 5.00 15.00
N ALA A 103 -6.13 4.65 16.30
CA ALA A 103 -6.14 5.63 17.39
C ALA A 103 -4.91 6.56 17.40
N ARG A 104 -3.78 6.10 16.86
CA ARG A 104 -2.53 6.86 16.76
C ARG A 104 -2.29 7.48 15.37
N ARG A 105 -3.18 7.24 14.40
CA ARG A 105 -3.01 7.60 12.99
C ARG A 105 -1.76 6.96 12.36
N GLU A 106 -1.46 5.73 12.77
CA GLU A 106 -0.34 4.92 12.31
C GLU A 106 -0.86 3.73 11.49
N THR A 107 0.01 3.09 10.72
CA THR A 107 -0.37 1.90 9.93
C THR A 107 -0.21 0.59 10.68
N GLY A 108 0.67 0.55 11.69
CA GLY A 108 1.16 -0.70 12.27
C GLY A 108 2.02 -1.53 11.31
N LEU A 109 2.35 -0.99 10.13
CA LEU A 109 3.20 -1.64 9.13
C LEU A 109 4.59 -1.04 9.09
N ALA A 110 4.79 0.16 9.63
CA ALA A 110 6.12 0.72 9.75
C ALA A 110 6.78 0.28 11.04
N LYS A 111 8.10 0.08 10.98
CA LYS A 111 8.93 -0.22 12.15
C LYS A 111 8.85 0.87 13.22
N THR A 112 8.70 2.14 12.81
CA THR A 112 8.61 3.27 13.74
C THR A 112 7.20 3.54 14.25
N ASP A 113 6.19 2.81 13.81
CA ASP A 113 4.82 2.97 14.33
C ASP A 113 4.80 2.49 15.79
N ALA A 114 4.39 3.36 16.71
CA ALA A 114 4.41 3.02 18.13
C ALA A 114 3.30 2.04 18.53
N CYS A 115 2.25 1.86 17.71
CA CYS A 115 1.31 0.76 17.86
C CYS A 115 1.91 -0.61 17.47
N ASN A 116 3.03 -0.64 16.74
CA ASN A 116 3.67 -1.85 16.28
C ASN A 116 4.59 -2.44 17.37
N SER A 117 3.99 -3.23 18.26
CA SER A 117 4.72 -3.87 19.37
C SER A 117 5.76 -4.90 18.94
N GLU A 118 5.65 -5.42 17.71
CA GLU A 118 6.61 -6.39 17.17
C GLU A 118 7.94 -5.70 16.78
N GLY A 119 7.92 -4.39 16.55
CA GLY A 119 9.10 -3.62 16.12
C GLY A 119 9.66 -4.09 14.76
N LYS A 120 8.82 -4.77 13.97
CA LYS A 120 9.11 -5.26 12.62
C LYS A 120 8.21 -4.56 11.62
N GLY A 121 8.80 -3.96 10.60
CA GLY A 121 8.06 -3.42 9.48
C GLY A 121 7.49 -4.52 8.59
N ALA A 122 6.44 -4.19 7.86
CA ALA A 122 6.00 -4.98 6.72
C ALA A 122 7.12 -5.07 5.69
N LEU A 123 7.13 -6.12 4.88
CA LEU A 123 7.94 -6.19 3.68
C LEU A 123 7.18 -5.53 2.53
N ALA A 124 7.78 -4.49 1.96
CA ALA A 124 7.33 -3.86 0.74
C ALA A 124 8.18 -4.34 -0.43
N THR A 125 7.53 -4.76 -1.51
CA THR A 125 8.16 -4.98 -2.82
C THR A 125 7.59 -3.97 -3.79
N ILE A 126 8.44 -3.18 -4.43
CA ILE A 126 8.03 -2.09 -5.32
C ILE A 126 8.68 -2.20 -6.70
N ALA A 127 7.93 -1.76 -7.71
CA ALA A 127 8.47 -1.32 -8.99
C ALA A 127 8.31 0.20 -9.07
N ALA A 128 9.41 0.90 -9.32
CA ALA A 128 9.49 2.35 -9.27
C ALA A 128 10.35 2.90 -10.41
N ASN A 129 10.24 4.21 -10.63
CA ASN A 129 11.16 4.96 -11.49
C ASN A 129 11.91 5.97 -10.65
N ARG A 130 13.23 6.03 -10.82
CA ARG A 130 14.07 7.10 -10.28
C ARG A 130 14.14 8.24 -11.29
N SER A 131 13.74 9.44 -10.85
CA SER A 131 13.85 10.65 -11.66
C SER A 131 15.28 11.15 -11.75
N ALA A 132 15.53 12.09 -12.67
CA ALA A 132 16.81 12.80 -12.80
C ALA A 132 17.29 13.45 -11.49
N ASN A 133 16.34 13.87 -10.65
CA ASN A 133 16.60 14.52 -9.37
C ASN A 133 16.81 13.51 -8.21
N GLY A 134 16.85 12.21 -8.52
CA GLY A 134 17.05 11.13 -7.53
C GLY A 134 15.78 10.65 -6.83
N ASN A 135 14.62 11.28 -7.09
CA ASN A 135 13.36 10.87 -6.47
C ASN A 135 12.95 9.48 -6.96
N VAL A 136 12.68 8.56 -6.05
CA VAL A 136 12.15 7.23 -6.36
C VAL A 136 10.62 7.29 -6.28
N ILE A 137 9.95 7.11 -7.41
CA ILE A 137 8.49 7.23 -7.53
C ILE A 137 7.92 5.86 -7.81
N VAL A 138 7.05 5.39 -6.91
CA VAL A 138 6.45 4.06 -6.97
C VAL A 138 5.39 4.01 -8.07
N GLY A 139 5.46 2.98 -8.92
CA GLY A 139 4.44 2.65 -9.92
C GLY A 139 3.61 1.43 -9.56
N ASP A 140 4.18 0.50 -8.79
CA ASP A 140 3.52 -0.69 -8.26
C ASP A 140 4.10 -1.05 -6.88
N MET A 141 3.27 -1.59 -5.98
CA MET A 141 3.65 -1.90 -4.61
C MET A 141 2.86 -3.10 -4.07
N PHE A 142 3.58 -4.09 -3.57
CA PHE A 142 3.05 -5.23 -2.82
C PHE A 142 3.49 -5.16 -1.35
N LEU A 143 2.56 -5.31 -0.41
CA LEU A 143 2.81 -5.27 1.03
C LEU A 143 2.49 -6.63 1.68
N GLN A 144 3.43 -7.13 2.47
CA GLN A 144 3.30 -8.36 3.27
C GLN A 144 3.68 -8.08 4.72
N LYS A 145 2.93 -8.60 5.69
CA LYS A 145 3.34 -8.57 7.10
C LYS A 145 4.08 -9.86 7.45
N ALA A 146 5.20 -9.73 8.17
CA ALA A 146 5.94 -10.80 8.86
C ALA A 146 5.85 -12.18 8.17
N ILE A 147 6.78 -12.46 7.24
CA ILE A 147 6.90 -13.79 6.64
C ILE A 147 7.46 -14.75 7.69
N GLU A 148 6.57 -15.45 8.38
CA GLU A 148 6.91 -16.48 9.35
C GLU A 148 6.54 -17.86 8.79
N ILE A 149 7.46 -18.81 8.95
CA ILE A 149 7.25 -20.20 8.56
C ILE A 149 7.17 -21.03 9.84
N VAL A 150 5.99 -21.57 10.11
CA VAL A 150 5.77 -22.55 11.17
C VAL A 150 5.47 -23.89 10.51
N THR A 151 6.31 -24.88 10.77
CA THR A 151 6.14 -26.26 10.27
C THR A 151 5.92 -27.20 11.44
N GLY A 152 5.05 -28.21 11.25
CA GLY A 152 4.72 -29.12 12.34
C GLY A 152 3.44 -29.90 12.14
N VAL A 153 3.06 -30.63 13.19
CA VAL A 153 1.80 -31.38 13.25
C VAL A 153 0.74 -30.54 13.95
N VAL A 154 -0.50 -30.58 13.44
CA VAL A 154 -1.65 -30.01 14.15
C VAL A 154 -1.97 -30.88 15.37
N THR A 155 -1.76 -30.35 16.57
CA THR A 155 -1.90 -31.09 17.83
C THR A 155 -3.23 -30.83 18.53
N PHE A 156 -3.91 -29.74 18.17
CA PHE A 156 -5.23 -29.38 18.70
C PHE A 156 -5.98 -28.50 17.69
N MET A 157 -7.30 -28.64 17.63
CA MET A 157 -8.17 -27.79 16.81
C MET A 157 -9.44 -27.46 17.59
N ASP A 158 -9.78 -26.18 17.66
CA ASP A 158 -11.00 -25.69 18.29
C ASP A 158 -12.00 -25.27 17.21
N PHE A 159 -13.09 -26.04 17.09
CA PHE A 159 -14.15 -25.81 16.11
C PHE A 159 -15.15 -24.73 16.54
N ASN A 160 -15.18 -24.39 17.82
CA ASN A 160 -16.07 -23.37 18.36
C ASN A 160 -15.45 -21.98 18.24
N GLN A 161 -14.12 -21.90 18.37
CA GLN A 161 -13.34 -20.67 18.32
C GLN A 161 -12.55 -20.48 17.02
N GLY A 162 -12.47 -21.52 16.18
CA GLY A 162 -11.93 -21.54 14.81
C GLY A 162 -10.43 -21.28 14.72
N TYR A 163 -9.66 -21.93 15.58
CA TYR A 163 -8.20 -21.94 15.53
C TYR A 163 -7.66 -23.35 15.65
N TYR A 164 -6.40 -23.54 15.28
CA TYR A 164 -5.67 -24.77 15.53
C TYR A 164 -4.32 -24.47 16.14
N ARG A 165 -3.70 -25.50 16.72
CA ARG A 165 -2.36 -25.41 17.30
C ARG A 165 -1.40 -26.38 16.65
N VAL A 166 -0.18 -25.93 16.47
CA VAL A 166 0.91 -26.68 15.85
C VAL A 166 2.03 -26.91 16.88
N ASN A 167 2.61 -28.11 16.89
CA ASN A 167 3.72 -28.50 17.77
C ASN A 167 3.44 -28.32 19.29
N GLY A 168 2.21 -28.57 19.73
CA GLY A 168 1.85 -28.63 21.15
C GLY A 168 1.84 -30.06 21.71
N ILE A 169 1.31 -30.21 22.92
CA ILE A 169 0.91 -31.51 23.46
C ILE A 169 -0.40 -31.92 22.77
N GLN A 170 -0.50 -33.18 22.32
CA GLN A 170 -1.70 -33.68 21.64
C GLN A 170 -2.96 -33.47 22.50
N GLY A 171 -3.99 -32.86 21.90
CA GLY A 171 -5.28 -32.58 22.54
C GLY A 171 -5.28 -31.38 23.50
N SER A 172 -4.14 -30.71 23.72
CA SER A 172 -4.05 -29.56 24.63
C SER A 172 -4.37 -28.24 23.93
N ALA A 173 -5.34 -27.50 24.48
CA ALA A 173 -5.73 -26.17 24.01
C ALA A 173 -4.76 -25.05 24.43
N THR A 174 -3.71 -25.35 25.20
CA THR A 174 -2.85 -24.34 25.84
C THR A 174 -1.37 -24.43 25.43
N THR A 175 -0.99 -25.44 24.65
CA THR A 175 0.41 -25.69 24.26
C THR A 175 0.60 -25.65 22.74
N GLY A 176 1.79 -25.28 22.28
CA GLY A 176 2.09 -25.11 20.85
C GLY A 176 1.68 -23.74 20.30
N VAL A 177 2.04 -23.48 19.04
CA VAL A 177 1.75 -22.22 18.35
C VAL A 177 0.30 -22.20 17.89
N MET A 178 -0.46 -21.18 18.29
CA MET A 178 -1.83 -20.98 17.83
C MET A 178 -1.85 -20.31 16.46
N VAL A 179 -2.60 -20.89 15.53
CA VAL A 179 -2.82 -20.34 14.19
C VAL A 179 -4.30 -20.03 14.02
N ARG A 180 -4.58 -18.77 13.69
CA ARG A 180 -5.92 -18.27 13.33
C ARG A 180 -5.90 -17.78 11.90
N MET A 181 -6.92 -18.14 11.13
CA MET A 181 -7.12 -17.54 9.81
C MET A 181 -7.57 -16.09 9.98
N ASN A 182 -7.01 -15.20 9.17
CA ASN A 182 -7.41 -13.80 9.16
C ASN A 182 -8.65 -13.63 8.27
N ASP A 183 -9.81 -13.99 8.81
CA ASP A 183 -11.09 -14.16 8.11
C ASP A 183 -12.15 -13.14 8.59
N PRO A 184 -12.02 -11.86 8.22
CA PRO A 184 -12.93 -10.82 8.69
C PRO A 184 -14.37 -11.03 8.20
N ALA A 185 -14.57 -11.79 7.12
CA ALA A 185 -15.88 -12.16 6.59
C ALA A 185 -16.50 -13.40 7.25
N GLY A 186 -15.71 -14.18 8.00
CA GLY A 186 -16.15 -15.38 8.72
C GLY A 186 -16.56 -16.54 7.81
N ARG A 187 -16.00 -16.64 6.60
CA ARG A 187 -16.42 -17.65 5.61
C ARG A 187 -15.73 -18.99 5.79
N HIS A 188 -14.46 -18.99 6.15
CA HIS A 188 -13.60 -20.18 6.22
C HIS A 188 -13.35 -20.64 7.65
N SER A 189 -13.71 -19.85 8.66
CA SER A 189 -13.55 -20.18 10.08
C SER A 189 -14.49 -19.35 10.96
N VAL A 190 -14.93 -19.92 12.08
CA VAL A 190 -15.53 -19.11 13.15
C VAL A 190 -14.43 -18.30 13.81
N GLN A 191 -14.66 -17.03 14.09
CA GLN A 191 -13.64 -16.19 14.69
C GLN A 191 -14.14 -15.56 15.99
N ASN A 192 -14.00 -16.31 17.09
CA ASN A 192 -14.25 -15.83 18.45
C ASN A 192 -13.20 -16.38 19.45
N GLY A 193 -13.24 -15.90 20.69
CA GLY A 193 -12.46 -16.48 21.79
C GLY A 193 -10.99 -16.07 21.87
N LEU A 194 -10.11 -17.04 22.11
CA LEU A 194 -8.70 -16.78 22.44
C LEU A 194 -7.92 -16.15 21.28
N GLY A 195 -7.15 -15.09 21.55
CA GLY A 195 -6.39 -14.38 20.51
C GLY A 195 -7.19 -13.32 19.74
N CYS A 196 -8.47 -13.13 20.07
CA CYS A 196 -9.24 -11.99 19.60
C CYS A 196 -8.70 -10.68 20.19
N VAL A 197 -8.44 -9.69 19.34
CA VAL A 197 -8.16 -8.32 19.78
C VAL A 197 -9.49 -7.57 19.91
N ALA A 198 -9.71 -6.86 21.02
CA ALA A 198 -10.92 -6.06 21.20
C ALA A 198 -11.08 -5.03 20.07
N GLY A 199 -12.28 -4.94 19.49
CA GLY A 199 -12.57 -4.06 18.36
C GLY A 199 -12.08 -4.56 17.00
N SER A 200 -11.44 -5.74 16.93
CA SER A 200 -11.14 -6.38 15.65
C SER A 200 -12.40 -6.90 14.97
N LEU A 201 -12.43 -6.82 13.64
CA LEU A 201 -13.55 -7.32 12.85
C LEU A 201 -13.51 -8.85 12.83
N ASN A 202 -14.53 -9.50 13.42
CA ASN A 202 -14.63 -10.97 13.51
C ASN A 202 -13.30 -11.60 13.95
N CYS A 203 -12.73 -11.13 15.06
CA CYS A 203 -11.45 -11.57 15.63
C CYS A 203 -10.26 -11.71 14.68
N SER A 204 -10.31 -11.02 13.54
CA SER A 204 -9.28 -11.05 12.52
C SER A 204 -8.21 -10.03 12.88
N ALA A 205 -6.95 -10.46 12.92
CA ALA A 205 -5.85 -9.64 13.41
C ALA A 205 -5.72 -8.32 12.62
N ASP A 206 -5.89 -8.38 11.29
CA ASP A 206 -5.73 -7.22 10.42
C ASP A 206 -6.49 -7.39 9.09
N PRO A 207 -7.66 -6.76 8.88
CA PRO A 207 -8.47 -6.94 7.67
C PRO A 207 -7.76 -6.64 6.34
N ARG A 208 -6.64 -5.90 6.36
CA ARG A 208 -5.85 -5.60 5.14
C ARG A 208 -5.19 -6.85 4.57
N PHE A 209 -4.84 -7.82 5.42
CA PHE A 209 -4.25 -9.11 5.04
C PHE A 209 -5.27 -10.24 5.07
N THR A 210 -6.53 -9.91 4.77
CA THR A 210 -7.63 -10.89 4.72
C THR A 210 -7.31 -12.03 3.78
N LEU A 211 -7.92 -13.18 4.04
CA LEU A 211 -8.14 -14.17 3.00
C LEU A 211 -9.14 -13.68 1.94
N ASP A 212 -9.14 -14.32 0.78
CA ASP A 212 -10.18 -14.16 -0.23
C ASP A 212 -11.46 -14.87 0.28
N PRO A 213 -12.59 -14.16 0.42
CA PRO A 213 -13.82 -14.77 0.91
C PRO A 213 -14.43 -15.78 -0.09
N ASP A 214 -14.18 -15.60 -1.39
CA ASP A 214 -14.81 -16.39 -2.46
C ASP A 214 -13.85 -17.42 -3.09
N ASN A 215 -12.53 -17.26 -2.92
CA ASN A 215 -11.51 -18.23 -3.30
C ASN A 215 -10.73 -18.74 -2.08
N TYR A 216 -10.22 -19.98 -2.14
CA TYR A 216 -9.46 -20.54 -1.02
C TYR A 216 -8.02 -20.01 -1.00
N THR A 217 -7.71 -19.12 -0.05
CA THR A 217 -6.33 -18.59 0.16
C THR A 217 -5.47 -19.49 1.03
N SER A 218 -6.08 -20.40 1.81
CA SER A 218 -5.37 -21.40 2.61
C SER A 218 -5.57 -22.79 2.02
N THR A 219 -4.48 -23.52 1.85
CA THR A 219 -4.49 -24.89 1.30
C THR A 219 -3.59 -25.80 2.14
N SER A 220 -3.89 -27.10 2.13
CA SER A 220 -3.00 -28.12 2.67
C SER A 220 -1.84 -28.35 1.69
N THR A 221 -0.78 -29.02 2.17
CA THR A 221 0.33 -29.46 1.31
C THR A 221 -0.11 -30.30 0.12
N THR A 222 -1.26 -30.98 0.23
CA THR A 222 -1.88 -31.77 -0.85
C THR A 222 -2.70 -30.93 -1.85
N GLY A 223 -2.76 -29.61 -1.66
CA GLY A 223 -3.49 -28.67 -2.51
C GLY A 223 -4.99 -28.58 -2.25
N PHE A 224 -5.51 -29.28 -1.23
CA PHE A 224 -6.92 -29.17 -0.87
C PHE A 224 -7.15 -27.89 -0.05
N PRO A 225 -8.27 -27.18 -0.30
CA PRO A 225 -8.60 -26.00 0.45
C PRO A 225 -8.80 -26.31 1.94
N VAL A 226 -8.35 -25.39 2.80
CA VAL A 226 -8.45 -25.52 4.26
C VAL A 226 -9.52 -24.57 4.78
N CYS A 227 -10.44 -25.13 5.57
CA CYS A 227 -11.41 -24.38 6.34
C CYS A 227 -11.63 -25.07 7.70
N ILE A 228 -12.03 -24.32 8.73
CA ILE A 228 -12.37 -24.86 10.06
C ILE A 228 -13.89 -24.80 10.22
N PRO A 229 -14.59 -25.96 10.24
CA PRO A 229 -16.04 -25.99 10.34
C PRO A 229 -16.51 -25.58 11.74
N SER A 230 -17.72 -25.04 11.82
CA SER A 230 -18.44 -24.92 13.09
C SER A 230 -19.35 -26.13 13.33
N GLY A 231 -19.24 -26.72 14.52
CA GLY A 231 -20.08 -27.85 14.94
C GLY A 231 -19.43 -29.22 14.78
N SER A 232 -20.00 -30.22 15.47
CA SER A 232 -19.47 -31.57 15.57
C SER A 232 -19.42 -32.30 14.22
N TRP A 233 -18.27 -32.92 13.97
CA TRP A 233 -17.96 -33.70 12.78
C TRP A 233 -18.91 -34.90 12.61
N GLY A 234 -19.77 -34.83 11.60
CA GLY A 234 -20.32 -36.01 10.93
C GLY A 234 -19.83 -36.02 9.48
N LEU A 235 -18.73 -36.71 9.20
CA LEU A 235 -18.16 -36.87 7.85
C LEU A 235 -19.04 -37.80 6.98
N PRO A 236 -19.05 -37.66 5.63
CA PRO A 236 -17.85 -37.48 4.80
C PRO A 236 -17.89 -36.36 3.74
N ALA A 237 -16.70 -35.84 3.41
CA ALA A 237 -16.41 -35.08 2.18
C ALA A 237 -16.60 -36.00 0.94
N PRO A 238 -16.55 -35.54 -0.34
CA PRO A 238 -16.31 -34.21 -0.92
C PRO A 238 -17.37 -33.82 -2.00
N ARG A 239 -17.40 -32.57 -2.49
CA ARG A 239 -17.76 -32.20 -3.90
C ARG A 239 -17.69 -30.68 -4.11
N SER A 240 -16.63 -30.27 -4.79
CA SER A 240 -16.52 -29.08 -5.65
C SER A 240 -17.86 -28.49 -6.14
N ARG A 241 -18.51 -27.54 -5.43
CA ARG A 241 -19.75 -26.89 -5.95
C ARG A 241 -20.03 -25.46 -5.43
N PRO A 242 -20.80 -24.65 -6.20
CA PRO A 242 -20.89 -23.18 -6.10
C PRO A 242 -21.71 -22.62 -4.92
N ARG A 243 -21.41 -21.37 -4.57
CA ARG A 243 -21.90 -20.50 -3.47
C ARG A 243 -23.43 -20.41 -3.28
N PRO A 244 -23.96 -20.39 -2.05
CA PRO A 244 -25.36 -20.03 -1.76
C PRO A 244 -25.58 -18.53 -1.42
N PRO A 245 -26.82 -18.03 -1.47
CA PRO A 245 -27.18 -16.60 -1.36
C PRO A 245 -27.12 -16.02 0.08
N PRO A 246 -27.19 -14.68 0.23
CA PRO A 246 -26.55 -13.93 1.33
C PRO A 246 -27.25 -13.93 2.70
N THR A 247 -28.33 -14.68 2.90
CA THR A 247 -29.19 -14.53 4.10
C THR A 247 -29.14 -15.69 5.11
N ALA A 248 -28.34 -16.73 4.87
CA ALA A 248 -28.09 -17.75 5.89
C ALA A 248 -26.95 -17.30 6.82
N ALA A 249 -27.14 -17.40 8.14
CA ALA A 249 -26.06 -17.28 9.11
C ALA A 249 -24.92 -18.21 8.66
N ALA A 250 -23.78 -17.62 8.29
CA ALA A 250 -22.67 -18.36 7.71
C ALA A 250 -22.14 -19.34 8.77
N THR A 251 -22.54 -20.61 8.66
CA THR A 251 -21.70 -21.70 9.17
C THR A 251 -20.34 -21.49 8.50
N SER A 252 -19.24 -21.40 9.26
CA SER A 252 -17.94 -21.46 8.61
C SER A 252 -17.90 -22.78 7.84
N CYS A 253 -17.59 -22.73 6.55
CA CYS A 253 -17.74 -23.88 5.62
C CYS A 253 -19.20 -24.30 5.25
N ALA A 254 -20.20 -23.41 5.30
CA ALA A 254 -21.62 -23.78 5.11
C ALA A 254 -21.96 -24.55 3.81
N ARG A 255 -22.83 -25.56 4.00
CA ARG A 255 -23.51 -26.40 2.99
C ARG A 255 -24.16 -25.60 1.86
N GLN A 256 -24.10 -26.13 0.62
CA GLN A 256 -25.11 -25.82 -0.39
C GLN A 256 -26.50 -26.29 0.09
N PRO A 257 -27.57 -25.51 -0.08
CA PRO A 257 -28.93 -26.00 0.03
C PRO A 257 -29.18 -27.09 -1.01
N THR A 258 -29.81 -28.19 -0.60
CA THR A 258 -30.31 -29.23 -1.49
C THR A 258 -31.25 -28.61 -2.53
N ALA A 259 -31.05 -28.94 -3.81
CA ALA A 259 -31.95 -28.53 -4.89
C ALA A 259 -33.41 -28.88 -4.55
N PRO A 260 -34.40 -28.03 -4.89
CA PRO A 260 -35.79 -28.38 -4.70
C PRO A 260 -36.11 -29.63 -5.52
N THR A 261 -36.65 -30.64 -4.86
CA THR A 261 -37.32 -31.76 -5.51
C THR A 261 -38.39 -31.18 -6.42
N ARG A 262 -38.19 -31.27 -7.73
CA ARG A 262 -39.27 -31.03 -8.70
C ARG A 262 -40.42 -31.96 -8.34
N ARG A 263 -41.54 -31.39 -7.92
CA ARG A 263 -42.85 -32.01 -8.08
C ARG A 263 -43.31 -31.77 -9.52
#